data_AF-A0A8J6N1W7-F1
#
_entry.id   AF-A0A8J6N1W7-F1
#
_cell.length_a   1.000
_cell.length_b   1.000
_cell.length_c   1.000
_cell.angle_alpha   90.00
_cell.angle_beta   90.00
_cell.angle_gamma   90.00
#
_symmetry.space_group_name_H-M   'P 1'
#
loop_
_entity.id
_entity.type
_entity.pdbx_description
1 polymer ?
#
loop_
_entity_poly.entity_id
_entity_poly.type
_entity_poly.pdbx_seq_one_letter_code
_entity_poly.pdbx_strand_id
1 'polypeptide(L)'
;VGFRFFYISESGSNLTMGEEATFKRGILFIETPDKGEIRLLKDGAVLKKWRGTGASYEVEESGVYRVEVYHPFLFFGPRPWIFSNPIYLR
;
A
#
# COMPACT_ATOMS: atom_id res chain seq x y z
N VAL A 1 15.40 -1.57 -8.22
CA VAL A 1 14.69 -1.50 -6.92
C VAL A 1 13.36 -2.21 -7.09
N GLY A 2 12.94 -3.04 -6.14
CA GLY A 2 11.70 -3.82 -6.23
C GLY A 2 10.48 -3.11 -5.65
N PHE A 3 9.33 -3.78 -5.67
CA PHE A 3 8.15 -3.34 -4.93
C PHE A 3 8.26 -3.75 -3.46
N ARG A 4 7.96 -2.82 -2.53
CA ARG A 4 7.89 -3.11 -1.10
C ARG A 4 6.62 -2.50 -0.52
N PHE A 5 5.91 -3.31 0.26
CA PHE A 5 4.74 -2.89 1.02
C PHE A 5 4.81 -3.54 2.40
N PHE A 6 4.93 -2.72 3.43
CA PHE A 6 5.07 -3.17 4.81
C PHE A 6 4.49 -2.15 5.78
N TYR A 7 4.21 -2.60 6.99
CA TYR A 7 3.61 -1.84 8.07
C TYR A 7 4.54 -1.84 9.27
N ILE A 8 4.76 -0.68 9.89
CA ILE A 8 5.46 -0.58 11.17
C ILE A 8 4.49 -0.01 12.20
N SER A 9 4.18 -0.81 13.22
CA SER A 9 3.41 -0.33 14.37
C SER A 9 4.23 0.63 15.23
N GLU A 10 3.54 1.49 15.99
CA GLU A 10 4.16 2.31 17.03
C GLU A 10 4.91 1.47 18.08
N SER A 11 4.49 0.21 18.29
CA SER A 11 5.19 -0.74 19.17
C SER A 11 6.43 -1.41 18.56
N GLY A 12 6.80 -1.07 17.32
CA GLY A 12 7.98 -1.59 16.63
C GLY A 12 7.78 -2.91 15.89
N SER A 13 6.59 -3.53 15.96
CA SER A 13 6.26 -4.69 15.13
C SER A 13 6.22 -4.31 13.65
N ASN A 14 6.88 -5.11 12.81
CA ASN A 14 6.92 -4.95 11.35
C ASN A 14 6.12 -6.09 10.71
N LEU A 15 5.19 -5.75 9.81
CA LEU A 15 4.41 -6.71 9.03
C LEU A 15 4.62 -6.47 7.55
N THR A 16 4.65 -7.55 6.80
CA THR A 16 4.78 -7.58 5.35
C THR A 16 3.52 -8.15 4.71
N MET A 17 3.46 -8.10 3.38
CA MET A 17 2.28 -8.51 2.63
C MET A 17 1.87 -9.97 2.91
N GLY A 18 0.58 -10.20 3.14
CA GLY A 18 0.02 -11.51 3.47
C GLY A 18 -0.03 -11.80 4.96
N GLU A 19 0.60 -10.99 5.81
CA GLU A 19 0.58 -11.16 7.26
C GLU A 19 -0.63 -10.47 7.92
N GLU A 20 -0.96 -10.95 9.13
CA GLU A 20 -2.06 -10.46 9.96
C GLU A 20 -1.55 -10.16 11.37
N ALA A 21 -2.05 -9.08 11.97
CA ALA A 21 -1.83 -8.79 13.38
C ALA A 21 -3.01 -8.02 13.98
N THR A 22 -3.04 -7.99 15.32
CA THR A 22 -3.94 -7.10 16.05
C THR A 22 -3.65 -5.65 15.72
N PHE A 23 -4.71 -4.87 15.47
CA PHE A 23 -4.59 -3.47 15.13
C PHE A 23 -3.87 -2.69 16.23
N LYS A 24 -2.89 -1.93 15.77
CA LYS A 24 -2.22 -0.86 16.50
C LYS A 24 -2.08 0.30 15.53
N ARG A 25 -1.89 1.51 16.06
CA ARG A 25 -1.47 2.64 15.23
C ARG A 25 -0.06 2.42 14.70
N GLY A 26 0.22 2.98 13.53
CA GLY A 26 1.50 2.81 12.86
C GLY A 26 1.50 3.41 11.45
N ILE A 27 2.51 3.06 10.65
CA ILE A 27 2.73 3.63 9.33
C ILE A 27 2.86 2.50 8.30
N LEU A 28 2.10 2.61 7.21
CA LEU A 28 2.31 1.81 6.00
C LEU A 28 3.33 2.50 5.11
N PHE A 29 4.27 1.73 4.60
CA PHE A 29 5.30 2.17 3.67
C PHE A 29 5.14 1.44 2.35
N ILE A 30 5.24 2.21 1.27
CA ILE A 30 5.01 1.76 -0.09
C ILE A 30 6.18 2.25 -0.93
N GLU A 31 6.88 1.34 -1.58
CA GLU A 31 7.96 1.63 -2.53
C GLU A 31 7.66 0.91 -3.84
N THR A 32 7.75 1.62 -4.95
CA THR A 32 7.52 1.07 -6.29
C THR A 32 8.79 1.11 -7.14
N PRO A 33 8.97 0.18 -8.08
CA PRO A 33 10.19 0.13 -8.89
C PRO A 33 10.39 1.36 -9.78
N ASP A 34 9.29 2.00 -10.18
CA ASP A 34 9.23 3.15 -11.08
C ASP A 34 7.97 3.98 -10.80
N LYS A 35 7.87 5.16 -11.43
CA LYS A 35 6.81 6.14 -11.23
C LYS A 35 5.47 5.61 -11.71
N GLY A 36 4.52 5.49 -10.79
CA GLY A 36 3.15 5.08 -11.05
C GLY A 36 2.12 5.90 -10.28
N GLU A 37 0.85 5.67 -10.57
CA GLU A 37 -0.27 6.02 -9.69
C GLU A 37 -0.40 4.91 -8.64
N ILE A 38 -0.06 5.23 -7.40
CA ILE A 38 -0.15 4.35 -6.24
C ILE A 38 -1.53 4.56 -5.62
N ARG A 39 -2.31 3.50 -5.47
CA ARG A 39 -3.61 3.50 -4.79
C ARG A 39 -3.48 2.63 -3.55
N LEU A 40 -3.72 3.22 -2.38
CA LEU A 40 -3.93 2.47 -1.14
C LEU A 40 -5.41 2.23 -0.98
N LEU A 41 -5.78 0.97 -0.79
CA LEU A 41 -7.14 0.53 -0.56
C LEU A 41 -7.27 0.06 0.89
N LYS A 42 -8.42 0.35 1.51
CA LYS A 42 -8.88 -0.19 2.79
C LYS A 42 -10.21 -0.88 2.55
N ASP A 43 -10.31 -2.15 2.91
CA ASP A 43 -11.53 -2.96 2.80
C ASP A 43 -12.15 -2.95 1.38
N GLY A 44 -11.29 -2.94 0.37
CA GLY A 44 -11.68 -2.95 -1.05
C GLY A 44 -12.03 -1.58 -1.64
N ALA A 45 -12.11 -0.52 -0.83
CA ALA A 45 -12.33 0.85 -1.30
C ALA A 45 -11.01 1.63 -1.37
N VAL A 46 -10.87 2.54 -2.35
CA VAL A 46 -9.68 3.40 -2.42
C VAL A 46 -9.70 4.41 -1.29
N LEU A 47 -8.71 4.30 -0.40
CA LEU A 47 -8.51 5.21 0.73
C LEU A 47 -7.70 6.44 0.33
N LYS A 48 -6.63 6.25 -0.44
CA LYS A 48 -5.75 7.34 -0.88
C LYS A 48 -5.04 7.02 -2.19
N LYS A 49 -4.63 8.06 -2.92
CA LYS A 49 -3.84 7.96 -4.15
C LYS A 49 -2.63 8.89 -4.09
N TRP A 50 -1.53 8.44 -4.67
CA TRP A 50 -0.32 9.23 -4.89
C TRP A 50 0.20 8.99 -6.31
N ARG A 51 1.08 9.88 -6.79
CA ARG A 51 1.82 9.68 -8.03
C ARG A 51 3.31 9.82 -7.75
N GLY A 52 4.08 8.75 -7.96
CA GLY A 52 5.49 8.73 -7.58
C GLY A 52 6.07 7.32 -7.55
N THR A 53 7.24 7.19 -6.92
CA THR A 53 7.96 5.93 -6.69
C THR A 53 7.77 5.39 -5.27
N GLY A 54 6.98 6.07 -4.43
CA GLY A 54 6.70 5.64 -3.07
C GLY A 54 5.71 6.54 -2.36
N ALA A 55 5.20 6.06 -1.23
CA ALA A 55 4.28 6.77 -0.35
C ALA A 55 4.34 6.19 1.07
N SER A 56 3.91 6.99 2.05
CA SER A 56 3.63 6.52 3.40
C SER A 56 2.24 6.96 3.83
N TYR A 57 1.63 6.19 4.74
CA TYR A 57 0.30 6.47 5.27
C TYR A 57 0.19 6.07 6.73
N GLU A 58 -0.27 6.98 7.58
CA GLU A 58 -0.56 6.72 8.99
C GLU A 58 -1.87 5.96 9.11
N VAL A 59 -1.81 4.81 9.78
CA VAL A 59 -2.96 3.91 9.97
C VAL A 59 -3.62 4.23 11.31
N GLU A 60 -4.82 4.79 11.25
CA GLU A 60 -5.59 5.16 12.44
C GLU A 60 -6.71 4.18 12.78
N GLU A 61 -7.02 3.25 11.88
CA GLU A 61 -8.16 2.33 12.01
C GLU A 61 -7.75 0.90 11.63
N SER A 62 -8.44 -0.09 12.19
CA SER A 62 -8.33 -1.47 11.72
C SER A 62 -8.93 -1.62 10.32
N GLY A 63 -8.48 -2.64 9.58
CA GLY A 63 -8.95 -2.94 8.24
C GLY A 63 -7.96 -3.80 7.45
N VAL A 64 -8.37 -4.13 6.22
CA VAL A 64 -7.55 -4.86 5.27
C VAL A 64 -6.94 -3.87 4.28
N TYR A 65 -5.62 -3.72 4.32
CA TYR A 65 -4.90 -2.74 3.52
C TYR A 65 -4.23 -3.39 2.31
N ARG A 66 -4.48 -2.84 1.11
CA ARG A 66 -3.88 -3.31 -0.15
C ARG A 66 -3.33 -2.15 -0.95
N VAL A 67 -2.27 -2.40 -1.70
CA VAL A 67 -1.71 -1.44 -2.67
C VAL A 67 -1.95 -1.92 -4.09
N GLU A 68 -2.41 -1.01 -4.93
CA GLU A 68 -2.43 -1.18 -6.37
C GLU A 68 -1.59 -0.08 -7.01
N VAL A 69 -0.78 -0.43 -8.01
CA VAL A 69 0.03 0.54 -8.76
C VAL A 69 -0.35 0.45 -10.22
N TYR A 70 -0.59 1.61 -10.83
CA TYR A 70 -0.89 1.74 -12.25
C TYR A 70 0.18 2.58 -12.94
N HIS A 71 0.71 2.10 -14.06
CA HIS A 71 1.64 2.87 -14.88
C HIS A 71 0.89 3.83 -15.81
N PRO A 72 1.35 5.08 -15.96
CA PRO A 72 0.80 5.98 -16.96
C PRO A 72 1.17 5.47 -18.36
N PHE A 73 0.16 5.19 -19.20
CA PHE A 73 0.37 4.84 -20.60
C PHE A 73 -0.18 5.95 -21.51
N LEU A 74 0.64 6.41 -22.45
CA LEU A 74 0.41 7.64 -23.21
C LEU A 74 -0.86 7.62 -24.09
N PHE A 75 -1.30 6.43 -24.53
CA PHE A 75 -2.37 6.30 -25.54
C PHE A 75 -3.59 5.46 -25.11
N PHE A 76 -3.56 4.76 -23.96
CA PHE A 76 -4.64 3.83 -23.57
C PHE A 76 -5.00 3.86 -22.08
N GLY A 77 -4.81 5.01 -21.42
CA GLY A 77 -5.09 5.16 -19.98
C GLY A 77 -4.09 4.43 -19.07
N PRO A 78 -4.20 4.61 -17.75
CA PRO A 78 -3.29 3.98 -16.80
C PRO A 78 -3.46 2.45 -16.82
N ARG A 79 -2.36 1.71 -17.02
CA ARG A 79 -2.40 0.25 -17.02
C ARG A 79 -2.09 -0.32 -15.65
N PRO A 80 -2.83 -1.35 -15.20
CA PRO A 80 -2.50 -2.04 -13.97
C PRO A 80 -1.10 -2.63 -14.04
N TRP A 81 -0.29 -2.43 -13.00
CA TRP A 81 1.09 -2.89 -12.96
C TRP A 81 1.38 -3.80 -11.77
N ILE A 82 0.98 -3.38 -10.56
CA ILE A 82 1.25 -4.13 -9.32
C ILE A 82 -0.04 -4.23 -8.52
N PHE A 83 -0.36 -5.43 -8.06
CA PHE A 83 -1.40 -5.70 -7.07
C PHE A 83 -0.75 -6.44 -5.92
N SER A 84 -0.72 -5.81 -4.75
CA SER A 84 -0.11 -6.41 -3.57
C SER A 84 -1.05 -7.43 -2.95
N ASN A 85 -0.48 -8.40 -2.23
CA ASN A 85 -1.25 -9.10 -1.20
C ASN A 85 -1.61 -8.09 -0.09
N PRO A 86 -2.75 -8.29 0.59
CA PRO A 86 -3.17 -7.39 1.67
C PRO A 86 -2.32 -7.59 2.93
N ILE A 87 -2.29 -6.55 3.77
CA ILE A 87 -1.89 -6.63 5.18
C ILE A 87 -3.16 -6.52 6.01
N TYR A 88 -3.38 -7.47 6.91
CA TYR A 88 -4.57 -7.52 7.75
C TYR A 88 -4.27 -6.92 9.13
N LEU A 89 -4.90 -5.78 9.43
CA LEU A 89 -4.79 -5.13 10.74
C LEU A 89 -6.15 -5.23 11.42
N ARG A 90 -6.34 -6.19 12.34
CA ARG A 90 -7.66 -6.48 12.93
C ARG A 90 -7.79 -6.09 14.39
#